data_AF-A0A195BVP1-F1
#
_entry.id   AF-A0A195BVP1-F1
#
_cell.length_a   1.000
_cell.length_b   1.000
_cell.length_c   1.000
_cell.angle_alpha   90.00
_cell.angle_beta   90.00
_cell.angle_gamma   90.00
#
_symmetry.space_group_name_H-M   'P 1'
#
loop_
_entity.id
_entity.type
_entity.pdbx_description
1 polymer ?
#
loop_
_entity_poly.entity_id
_entity_poly.type
_entity_poly.pdbx_seq_one_letter_code
_entity_poly.pdbx_strand_id
1 'polypeptide(L)'
;MPKKKKGKGNKLARMSDEERVRYLQHRAELELEAKRRKQQLIAAFTKNKLKREEAFARLNTAKINEQWRFILRRIKCKELHKNVEYLWNNFDRLMKMKNLMIQRLHSELEAADVNHRRLQEAHIKMMDLIIGRCKQKCIDLHESFAREYNRVASNETNELNRIRNNLEQYCSQLQNINFGQDKRIENILMQTKIQNAVNIYSIAYLKEDSLSCLMHYVSNEVEKLWRQLNEMITEYEKNTEDKRKQYEYLKEQDNAHRIDVAQYPKLQTQLQRVIKSLKQDTHALSQKREQSIMKLNDQIIHMRKKTKNLRQIFSMNQVMDTAQLKKLTIISASVRKELQRISEKGSTVLSLLRMCSNLEPFSLTVQKYTLRDMGSRRVFTSCMSEPFDKLDKFWEQFNYIKSDNIFMKKECDKLSFENKQLKNTLRTYLLTISKAPVARSLTYISV
;
A
#
# COMPACT_ATOMS: atom_id res chain seq x y z
N MET A 1 113.57 -12.82 -2.26
CA MET A 1 114.92 -12.21 -2.33
C MET A 1 114.80 -10.69 -2.41
N PRO A 2 115.19 -9.94 -1.37
CA PRO A 2 114.98 -8.50 -1.28
C PRO A 2 116.19 -7.73 -1.85
N LYS A 3 115.96 -6.83 -2.82
CA LYS A 3 116.98 -5.86 -3.25
C LYS A 3 117.01 -4.70 -2.25
N LYS A 4 117.96 -4.77 -1.29
CA LYS A 4 118.35 -3.67 -0.39
C LYS A 4 118.71 -2.43 -1.22
N LYS A 5 117.85 -1.40 -1.21
CA LYS A 5 118.21 -0.08 -1.74
C LYS A 5 119.08 0.65 -0.69
N LYS A 6 120.35 0.83 -1.06
CA LYS A 6 121.39 1.59 -0.36
C LYS A 6 120.87 2.99 0.02
N GLY A 7 121.14 3.37 1.27
CA GLY A 7 120.89 4.72 1.78
C GLY A 7 121.62 5.74 0.93
N LYS A 8 120.86 6.68 0.33
CA LYS A 8 121.42 7.89 -0.26
C LYS A 8 121.94 8.74 0.88
N GLY A 9 123.25 8.90 0.93
CA GLY A 9 123.97 9.80 1.81
C GLY A 9 123.33 11.19 1.81
N ASN A 10 123.39 11.80 2.99
CA ASN A 10 122.74 13.04 3.38
C ASN A 10 123.12 14.18 2.43
N LYS A 11 122.36 14.35 1.34
CA LYS A 11 122.52 15.46 0.36
C LYS A 11 122.29 16.83 1.01
N LEU A 12 121.75 16.84 2.23
CA LEU A 12 121.58 18.01 3.08
C LEU A 12 122.93 18.48 3.67
N ALA A 13 123.94 17.63 3.86
CA ALA A 13 125.19 18.05 4.53
C ALA A 13 126.12 18.95 3.68
N ARG A 14 125.83 19.16 2.38
CA ARG A 14 126.69 19.90 1.42
C ARG A 14 126.05 21.15 0.80
N MET A 15 124.86 21.54 1.23
CA MET A 15 124.12 22.70 0.72
C MET A 15 124.15 23.84 1.74
N SER A 16 124.15 25.09 1.27
CA SER A 16 123.99 26.29 2.10
C SER A 16 122.63 26.23 2.83
N ASP A 17 122.51 26.87 4.00
CA ASP A 17 121.30 26.79 4.83
C ASP A 17 120.03 27.26 4.07
N GLU A 18 120.16 28.19 3.12
CA GLU A 18 119.05 28.60 2.24
C GLU A 18 118.59 27.50 1.25
N GLU A 19 119.52 26.70 0.74
CA GLU A 19 119.24 25.62 -0.21
C GLU A 19 118.59 24.41 0.49
N ARG A 20 118.95 24.16 1.75
CA ARG A 20 118.30 23.15 2.60
C ARG A 20 116.85 23.51 2.89
N VAL A 21 116.58 24.78 3.20
CA VAL A 21 115.22 25.27 3.47
C VAL A 21 114.35 25.15 2.22
N ARG A 22 114.85 25.55 1.05
CA ARG A 22 114.12 25.39 -0.23
C ARG A 22 113.86 23.92 -0.58
N TYR A 23 114.83 23.03 -0.37
CA TYR A 23 114.65 21.60 -0.63
C TYR A 23 113.62 20.96 0.32
N LEU A 24 113.64 21.32 1.61
CA LEU A 24 112.66 20.85 2.58
C LEU A 24 111.26 21.42 2.31
N GLN A 25 111.16 22.69 1.89
CA GLN A 25 109.91 23.31 1.44
C GLN A 25 109.36 22.62 0.19
N HIS A 26 110.16 22.44 -0.86
CA HIS A 26 109.75 21.73 -2.07
C HIS A 26 109.35 20.27 -1.81
N ARG A 27 110.04 19.58 -0.89
CA ARG A 27 109.64 18.23 -0.46
C ARG A 27 108.33 18.24 0.32
N ALA A 28 108.12 19.21 1.22
CA ALA A 28 106.87 19.37 1.95
C ALA A 28 105.71 19.72 1.01
N GLU A 29 105.94 20.56 0.00
CA GLU A 29 104.98 20.89 -1.06
C GLU A 29 104.62 19.67 -1.89
N LEU A 30 105.60 18.88 -2.33
CA LEU A 30 105.36 17.61 -3.04
C LEU A 30 104.61 16.59 -2.18
N GLU A 31 104.93 16.47 -0.89
CA GLU A 31 104.21 15.59 0.03
C GLU A 31 102.77 16.08 0.32
N LEU A 32 102.57 17.40 0.44
CA LEU A 32 101.24 18.01 0.57
C LEU A 32 100.43 17.85 -0.71
N GLU A 33 101.04 18.01 -1.89
CA GLU A 33 100.39 17.81 -3.17
C GLU A 33 100.05 16.32 -3.39
N ALA A 34 100.95 15.40 -3.01
CA ALA A 34 100.66 13.96 -3.02
C ALA A 34 99.53 13.58 -2.05
N LYS A 35 99.48 14.18 -0.84
CA LYS A 35 98.37 14.00 0.10
C LYS A 35 97.06 14.57 -0.47
N ARG A 36 97.08 15.75 -1.09
CA ARG A 36 95.92 16.35 -1.77
C ARG A 36 95.43 15.49 -2.92
N ARG A 37 96.31 15.00 -3.79
CA ARG A 37 95.96 14.07 -4.88
C ARG A 37 95.36 12.77 -4.35
N LYS A 38 95.92 12.21 -3.27
CA LYS A 38 95.36 11.03 -2.61
C LYS A 38 93.98 11.30 -2.00
N GLN A 39 93.79 12.44 -1.34
CA GLN A 39 92.49 12.87 -0.80
C GLN A 39 91.46 13.11 -1.91
N GLN A 40 91.85 13.75 -3.02
CA GLN A 40 91.00 13.96 -4.19
C GLN A 40 90.59 12.63 -4.84
N LEU A 41 91.51 11.67 -4.95
CA LEU A 41 91.22 10.34 -5.46
C LEU A 41 90.22 9.60 -4.55
N ILE A 42 90.41 9.66 -3.23
CA ILE A 42 89.49 9.08 -2.25
C ILE A 42 88.11 9.74 -2.35
N ALA A 43 88.05 11.08 -2.41
CA ALA A 43 86.79 11.83 -2.52
C ALA A 43 86.05 11.54 -3.84
N ALA A 44 86.78 11.40 -4.95
CA ALA A 44 86.19 11.00 -6.24
C ALA A 44 85.65 9.57 -6.18
N PHE A 45 86.38 8.65 -5.56
CA PHE A 45 85.93 7.27 -5.37
C PHE A 45 84.69 7.19 -4.47
N THR A 46 84.66 7.89 -3.34
CA THR A 46 83.50 7.90 -2.43
C THR A 46 82.29 8.55 -3.09
N LYS A 47 82.45 9.65 -3.82
CA LYS A 47 81.37 10.30 -4.58
C LYS A 47 80.80 9.37 -5.66
N ASN A 48 81.65 8.66 -6.39
CA ASN A 48 81.20 7.69 -7.40
C ASN A 48 80.51 6.47 -6.77
N LYS A 49 81.01 5.99 -5.63
CA LYS A 49 80.36 4.92 -4.87
C LYS A 49 78.98 5.37 -4.35
N LEU A 50 78.89 6.56 -3.76
CA LEU A 50 77.63 7.14 -3.29
C LEU A 50 76.60 7.25 -4.42
N LYS A 51 76.99 7.79 -5.58
CA LYS A 51 76.10 7.88 -6.75
C LYS A 51 75.58 6.52 -7.22
N ARG A 52 76.42 5.49 -7.18
CA ARG A 52 76.01 4.12 -7.52
C ARG A 52 75.02 3.57 -6.50
N GLU A 53 75.30 3.72 -5.21
CA GLU A 53 74.39 3.30 -4.13
C GLU A 53 73.05 4.04 -4.21
N GLU A 54 73.04 5.35 -4.48
CA GLU A 54 71.80 6.13 -4.70
C GLU A 54 71.01 5.65 -5.92
N ALA A 55 71.68 5.30 -7.01
CA ALA A 55 71.03 4.74 -8.19
C ALA A 55 70.42 3.36 -7.88
N PHE A 56 71.14 2.49 -7.18
CA PHE A 56 70.63 1.19 -6.74
C PHE A 56 69.49 1.31 -5.73
N ALA A 57 69.56 2.24 -4.79
CA ALA A 57 68.51 2.52 -3.82
C ALA A 57 67.23 2.99 -4.54
N ARG A 58 67.34 3.89 -5.52
CA ARG A 58 66.19 4.33 -6.35
C ARG A 58 65.59 3.16 -7.12
N LEU A 59 66.42 2.34 -7.77
CA LEU A 59 65.97 1.17 -8.52
C LEU A 59 65.27 0.15 -7.62
N ASN A 60 65.85 -0.16 -6.46
CA ASN A 60 65.28 -1.09 -5.48
C ASN A 60 63.97 -0.56 -4.90
N THR A 61 63.89 0.74 -4.61
CA THR A 61 62.64 1.39 -4.16
C THR A 61 61.56 1.29 -5.23
N ALA A 62 61.89 1.52 -6.50
CA ALA A 62 60.96 1.37 -7.61
C ALA A 62 60.46 -0.08 -7.75
N LYS A 63 61.37 -1.06 -7.65
CA LYS A 63 61.02 -2.50 -7.67
C LYS A 63 60.08 -2.88 -6.52
N ILE A 64 60.39 -2.46 -5.30
CA ILE A 64 59.56 -2.74 -4.11
C ILE A 64 58.18 -2.07 -4.26
N ASN A 65 58.14 -0.81 -4.69
CA ASN A 65 56.88 -0.10 -4.93
C ASN A 65 56.02 -0.78 -6.00
N GLU A 66 56.64 -1.29 -7.06
CA GLU A 66 55.89 -2.02 -8.10
C GLU A 66 55.34 -3.35 -7.57
N GLN A 67 56.11 -4.08 -6.76
CA GLN A 67 55.61 -5.27 -6.07
C GLN A 67 54.46 -4.94 -5.12
N TRP A 68 54.54 -3.85 -4.36
CA TRP A 68 53.44 -3.40 -3.50
C TRP A 68 52.19 -3.02 -4.29
N ARG A 69 52.34 -2.30 -5.41
CA ARG A 69 51.21 -1.99 -6.30
C ARG A 69 50.57 -3.26 -6.84
N PHE A 70 51.37 -4.23 -7.27
CA PHE A 70 50.87 -5.52 -7.74
C PHE A 70 50.06 -6.24 -6.65
N ILE A 71 50.59 -6.33 -5.42
CA ILE A 71 49.90 -6.97 -4.29
C ILE A 71 48.61 -6.23 -3.95
N LEU A 72 48.64 -4.90 -3.84
CA LEU A 72 47.47 -4.08 -3.50
C LEU A 72 46.40 -4.16 -4.57
N ARG A 73 46.76 -4.10 -5.87
CA ARG A 73 45.82 -4.31 -6.97
C ARG A 73 45.19 -5.70 -6.88
N ARG A 74 45.97 -6.75 -6.62
CA ARG A 74 45.44 -8.11 -6.47
C ARG A 74 44.46 -8.23 -5.32
N ILE A 75 44.75 -7.62 -4.17
CA ILE A 75 43.83 -7.58 -3.02
C ILE A 75 42.57 -6.81 -3.38
N LYS A 76 42.71 -5.62 -3.99
CA LYS A 76 41.56 -4.78 -4.34
C LYS A 76 40.66 -5.42 -5.39
N CYS A 77 41.23 -6.09 -6.40
CA CYS A 77 40.47 -6.86 -7.38
C CYS A 77 39.66 -7.99 -6.71
N LYS A 78 40.25 -8.70 -5.74
CA LYS A 78 39.53 -9.73 -4.98
C LYS A 78 38.39 -9.15 -4.15
N GLU A 79 38.61 -8.02 -3.50
CA GLU A 79 37.57 -7.31 -2.72
C GLU A 79 36.43 -6.83 -3.63
N LEU A 80 36.75 -6.18 -4.76
CA LEU A 80 35.77 -5.74 -5.74
C LEU A 80 34.96 -6.90 -6.31
N HIS A 81 35.62 -8.02 -6.62
CA HIS A 81 34.94 -9.21 -7.11
C HIS A 81 33.91 -9.72 -6.10
N LYS A 82 34.28 -9.83 -4.82
CA LYS A 82 33.33 -10.22 -3.74
C LYS A 82 32.17 -9.24 -3.60
N ASN A 83 32.43 -7.94 -3.70
CA ASN A 83 31.37 -6.93 -3.61
C ASN A 83 30.40 -7.03 -4.79
N VAL A 84 30.91 -7.22 -6.01
CA VAL A 84 30.09 -7.42 -7.21
C VAL A 84 29.28 -8.72 -7.10
N GLU A 85 29.88 -9.80 -6.61
CA GLU A 85 29.20 -11.07 -6.37
C GLU A 85 28.07 -10.92 -5.34
N TYR A 86 28.32 -10.21 -4.23
CA TYR A 86 27.28 -9.92 -3.24
C TYR A 86 26.13 -9.10 -3.83
N LEU A 87 26.43 -8.05 -4.60
CA LEU A 87 25.42 -7.23 -5.27
C LEU A 87 24.62 -8.08 -6.27
N TRP A 88 25.31 -8.88 -7.08
CA TRP A 88 24.68 -9.79 -8.03
C TRP A 88 23.71 -10.75 -7.34
N ASN A 89 24.15 -11.43 -6.28
CA ASN A 89 23.30 -12.35 -5.52
C ASN A 89 22.10 -11.66 -4.87
N ASN A 90 22.28 -10.43 -4.37
CA ASN A 90 21.18 -9.67 -3.80
C ASN A 90 20.18 -9.23 -4.88
N PHE A 91 20.66 -8.79 -6.04
CA PHE A 91 19.79 -8.45 -7.17
C PHE A 91 19.03 -9.67 -7.69
N ASP A 92 19.70 -10.81 -7.87
CA ASP A 92 19.05 -12.06 -8.29
C ASP A 92 17.95 -12.49 -7.30
N ARG A 93 18.23 -12.42 -5.99
CA ARG A 93 17.22 -12.70 -4.95
C ARG A 93 16.03 -11.73 -5.03
N LEU A 94 16.29 -10.43 -5.20
CA LEU A 94 15.23 -9.42 -5.34
C LEU A 94 14.40 -9.64 -6.59
N MET A 95 15.04 -9.97 -7.72
CA MET A 95 14.35 -10.29 -8.98
C MET A 95 13.49 -11.53 -8.84
N LYS A 96 13.99 -12.61 -8.24
CA LYS A 96 13.20 -13.82 -7.94
C LYS A 96 12.00 -13.51 -7.07
N MET A 97 12.18 -12.72 -6.00
CA MET A 97 11.08 -12.35 -5.10
C MET A 97 10.03 -11.50 -5.81
N LYS A 98 10.44 -10.52 -6.63
CA LYS A 98 9.52 -9.72 -7.45
C LYS A 98 8.78 -10.57 -8.48
N ASN A 99 9.47 -11.47 -9.17
CA ASN A 99 8.84 -12.38 -10.13
C ASN A 99 7.80 -13.29 -9.47
N LEU A 100 8.09 -13.83 -8.29
CA LEU A 100 7.12 -14.60 -7.50
C LEU A 100 5.91 -13.76 -7.10
N MET A 101 6.12 -12.50 -6.72
CA MET A 101 5.03 -11.59 -6.39
C MET A 101 4.17 -11.28 -7.62
N ILE A 102 4.78 -11.02 -8.78
CA ILE A 102 4.08 -10.79 -10.04
C ILE A 102 3.26 -12.03 -10.42
N GLN A 103 3.83 -13.23 -10.32
CA GLN A 103 3.12 -14.48 -10.60
C GLN A 103 1.91 -14.67 -9.68
N ARG A 104 2.05 -14.42 -8.38
CA ARG A 104 0.92 -14.50 -7.43
C ARG A 104 -0.18 -13.50 -7.78
N LEU A 105 0.19 -12.24 -8.04
CA LEU A 105 -0.76 -11.21 -8.43
C LEU A 105 -1.47 -11.55 -9.74
N HIS A 106 -0.76 -12.14 -10.69
CA HIS A 106 -1.35 -12.60 -11.95
C HIS A 106 -2.36 -13.73 -11.71
N SER A 107 -2.02 -14.75 -10.92
CA SER A 107 -2.95 -15.83 -10.57
C SER A 107 -4.16 -15.34 -9.78
N GLU A 108 -3.98 -14.39 -8.87
CA GLU A 108 -5.09 -13.76 -8.13
C GLU A 108 -6.02 -12.97 -9.08
N LEU A 109 -5.44 -12.26 -10.05
CA LEU A 109 -6.19 -11.52 -11.06
C LEU A 109 -7.00 -12.47 -11.97
N GLU A 110 -6.39 -13.57 -12.43
CA GLU A 110 -7.09 -14.60 -13.21
C GLU A 110 -8.23 -15.24 -12.41
N ALA A 111 -8.00 -15.56 -11.14
CA ALA A 111 -9.03 -16.11 -10.26
C ALA A 111 -10.18 -15.12 -10.04
N ALA A 112 -9.86 -13.84 -9.85
CA ALA A 112 -10.86 -12.77 -9.71
C ALA A 112 -11.69 -12.61 -10.99
N ASP A 113 -11.06 -12.65 -12.17
CA ASP A 113 -11.75 -12.55 -13.46
C ASP A 113 -12.66 -13.77 -13.71
N VAL A 114 -12.19 -14.99 -13.45
CA VAL A 114 -13.01 -16.21 -13.53
C VAL A 114 -14.21 -16.13 -12.58
N ASN A 115 -14.02 -15.65 -11.35
CA ASN A 115 -15.11 -15.47 -10.40
C ASN A 115 -16.10 -14.40 -10.86
N HIS A 116 -15.63 -13.29 -11.43
CA HIS A 116 -16.48 -12.24 -11.97
C HIS A 116 -17.34 -12.76 -13.13
N ARG A 117 -16.74 -13.47 -14.09
CA ARG A 117 -17.47 -14.10 -15.20
C ARG A 117 -18.51 -15.09 -14.71
N ARG A 118 -18.16 -15.96 -13.74
CA ARG A 118 -19.12 -16.91 -13.14
C ARG A 118 -20.28 -16.21 -12.44
N LEU A 119 -20.02 -15.13 -11.72
CA LEU A 119 -21.07 -14.34 -11.07
C LEU A 119 -21.99 -13.71 -12.12
N GLN A 120 -21.43 -13.15 -13.18
CA GLN A 120 -22.19 -12.56 -14.27
C GLN A 120 -23.07 -13.61 -14.98
N GLU A 121 -22.53 -14.78 -15.30
CA GLU A 121 -23.29 -15.89 -15.87
C GLU A 121 -24.42 -16.35 -14.94
N ALA A 122 -24.16 -16.48 -13.64
CA ALA A 122 -25.18 -16.86 -12.67
C ALA A 122 -26.29 -15.80 -12.58
N HIS A 123 -25.93 -14.52 -12.62
CA HIS A 123 -26.87 -13.42 -12.60
C HIS A 123 -27.75 -13.39 -13.87
N ILE A 124 -27.15 -13.56 -15.05
CA ILE A 124 -27.89 -13.65 -16.32
C ILE A 124 -28.86 -14.83 -16.28
N LYS A 125 -28.42 -16.02 -15.85
CA LYS A 125 -29.29 -17.19 -15.69
C LYS A 125 -30.46 -16.93 -14.73
N MET A 126 -30.22 -16.22 -13.64
CA MET A 126 -31.29 -15.84 -12.70
C MET A 126 -32.27 -14.87 -13.34
N MET A 127 -31.79 -13.86 -14.08
CA MET A 127 -32.64 -12.94 -14.82
C MET A 127 -33.49 -13.67 -15.85
N ASP A 128 -32.92 -14.60 -16.62
CA ASP A 128 -33.64 -15.41 -17.60
C ASP A 128 -34.73 -16.26 -16.94
N LEU A 129 -34.46 -16.84 -15.76
CA LEU A 129 -35.46 -17.58 -14.98
C LEU A 129 -36.60 -16.67 -14.51
N ILE A 130 -36.30 -15.46 -14.04
CA ILE A 130 -37.31 -14.48 -13.62
C ILE A 130 -38.16 -14.05 -14.82
N ILE A 131 -37.53 -13.69 -15.94
CA ILE A 131 -38.21 -13.30 -17.17
C ILE A 131 -39.09 -14.45 -17.67
N GLY A 132 -38.58 -15.68 -17.67
CA GLY A 132 -39.33 -16.88 -18.04
C GLY A 132 -40.57 -17.09 -17.17
N ARG A 133 -40.43 -16.97 -15.85
CA ARG A 133 -41.57 -17.08 -14.91
C ARG A 133 -42.60 -15.96 -15.11
N CYS A 134 -42.14 -14.73 -15.32
CA CYS A 134 -43.03 -13.60 -15.60
C CYS A 134 -43.79 -13.83 -16.92
N LYS A 135 -43.09 -14.29 -17.96
CA LYS A 135 -43.71 -14.63 -19.26
C LYS A 135 -44.76 -15.72 -19.11
N GLN A 136 -44.45 -16.81 -18.38
CA GLN A 136 -45.42 -17.87 -18.12
C GLN A 136 -46.65 -17.35 -17.39
N LYS A 137 -46.44 -16.55 -16.33
CA LYS A 137 -47.54 -15.95 -15.57
C LYS A 137 -48.43 -15.06 -16.45
N CYS A 138 -47.84 -14.29 -17.37
CA CYS A 138 -48.59 -13.48 -18.32
C CYS A 138 -49.41 -14.34 -19.30
N ILE A 139 -48.84 -15.44 -19.79
CA ILE A 139 -49.56 -16.40 -20.65
C ILE A 139 -50.73 -17.02 -19.88
N ASP A 140 -50.50 -17.53 -18.67
CA ASP A 140 -51.54 -18.16 -17.84
C ASP A 140 -52.68 -17.18 -17.54
N LEU A 141 -52.36 -15.92 -17.22
CA LEU A 141 -53.34 -14.86 -17.01
C LEU A 141 -54.15 -14.57 -18.28
N HIS A 142 -53.48 -14.45 -19.42
CA HIS A 142 -54.12 -14.18 -20.69
C HIS A 142 -55.05 -15.34 -21.11
N GLU A 143 -54.60 -16.58 -21.00
CA GLU A 143 -55.42 -17.76 -21.28
C GLU A 143 -56.60 -17.88 -20.32
N SER A 144 -56.39 -17.64 -19.02
CA SER A 144 -57.47 -17.66 -18.03
C SER A 144 -58.53 -16.60 -18.35
N PHE A 145 -58.10 -15.38 -18.67
CA PHE A 145 -59.00 -14.30 -19.09
C PHE A 145 -59.76 -14.65 -20.36
N ALA A 146 -59.08 -15.16 -21.39
CA ALA A 146 -59.70 -15.56 -22.65
C ALA A 146 -60.72 -16.70 -22.43
N ARG A 147 -60.40 -17.69 -21.58
CA ARG A 147 -61.32 -18.77 -21.20
C ARG A 147 -62.56 -18.22 -20.51
N GLU A 148 -62.40 -17.37 -19.50
CA GLU A 148 -63.54 -16.78 -18.77
C GLU A 148 -64.39 -15.88 -19.67
N TYR A 149 -63.76 -15.07 -20.52
CA TYR A 149 -64.45 -14.24 -21.50
C TYR A 149 -65.31 -15.10 -22.45
N ASN A 150 -64.73 -16.13 -23.06
CA ASN A 150 -65.44 -17.03 -23.96
C ASN A 150 -66.57 -17.80 -23.23
N ARG A 151 -66.35 -18.20 -21.97
CA ARG A 151 -67.37 -18.85 -21.14
C ARG A 151 -68.56 -17.93 -20.90
N VAL A 152 -68.32 -16.67 -20.53
CA VAL A 152 -69.39 -15.68 -20.30
C VAL A 152 -70.13 -15.38 -21.60
N ALA A 153 -69.42 -15.10 -22.68
CA ALA A 153 -70.02 -14.83 -23.98
C ALA A 153 -70.86 -16.01 -24.49
N SER A 154 -70.38 -17.25 -24.33
CA SER A 154 -71.15 -18.44 -24.69
C SER A 154 -72.38 -18.63 -23.80
N ASN A 155 -72.29 -18.36 -22.50
CA ASN A 155 -73.44 -18.45 -21.61
C ASN A 155 -74.51 -17.41 -21.95
N GLU A 156 -74.12 -16.15 -22.18
CA GLU A 156 -75.05 -15.08 -22.56
C GLU A 156 -75.75 -15.38 -23.90
N THR A 157 -75.00 -15.83 -24.91
CA THR A 157 -75.59 -16.23 -26.19
C THR A 157 -76.54 -17.42 -26.06
N ASN A 158 -76.22 -18.40 -25.20
CA ASN A 158 -77.11 -19.52 -24.92
C ASN A 158 -78.40 -19.10 -24.19
N GLU A 159 -78.29 -18.22 -23.19
CA GLU A 159 -79.47 -17.67 -22.49
C GLU A 159 -80.35 -16.83 -23.41
N LEU A 160 -79.77 -15.98 -24.26
CA LEU A 160 -80.52 -15.23 -25.28
C LEU A 160 -81.25 -16.17 -26.24
N ASN A 161 -80.60 -17.24 -26.68
CA ASN A 161 -81.23 -18.25 -27.54
C ASN A 161 -82.38 -18.97 -26.83
N ARG A 162 -82.24 -19.31 -25.54
CA ARG A 162 -83.31 -19.91 -24.73
C ARG A 162 -84.51 -18.98 -24.60
N ILE A 163 -84.28 -17.70 -24.28
CA ILE A 163 -85.35 -16.70 -24.16
C ILE A 163 -86.06 -16.53 -25.50
N ARG A 164 -85.32 -16.41 -26.60
CA ARG A 164 -85.90 -16.32 -27.95
C ARG A 164 -86.78 -17.52 -28.27
N ASN A 165 -86.29 -18.74 -28.04
CA ASN A 165 -87.05 -19.97 -28.31
C ASN A 165 -88.33 -20.04 -27.46
N ASN A 166 -88.25 -19.65 -26.18
CA ASN A 166 -89.43 -19.60 -25.31
C ASN A 166 -90.46 -18.57 -25.81
N LEU A 167 -90.02 -17.38 -26.23
CA LEU A 167 -90.90 -16.36 -26.80
C LEU A 167 -91.56 -16.84 -28.09
N GLU A 168 -90.81 -17.49 -29.00
CA GLU A 168 -91.36 -18.09 -30.22
C GLU A 168 -92.42 -19.16 -29.91
N GLN A 169 -92.20 -19.98 -28.88
CA GLN A 169 -93.20 -20.94 -28.41
C GLN A 169 -94.46 -20.27 -27.85
N TYR A 170 -94.30 -19.25 -27.00
CA TYR A 170 -95.45 -18.49 -26.47
C TYR A 170 -96.24 -17.79 -27.58
N CYS A 171 -95.57 -17.16 -28.54
CA CYS A 171 -96.20 -16.58 -29.71
C CYS A 171 -97.00 -17.63 -30.50
N SER A 172 -96.43 -18.81 -30.73
CA SER A 172 -97.10 -19.92 -31.41
C SER A 172 -98.33 -20.43 -30.63
N GLN A 173 -98.23 -20.52 -29.30
CA GLN A 173 -99.35 -20.91 -28.44
C GLN A 173 -100.49 -19.88 -28.49
N LEU A 174 -100.16 -18.58 -28.42
CA LEU A 174 -101.14 -17.50 -28.53
C LEU A 174 -101.81 -17.49 -29.90
N GLN A 175 -101.06 -17.71 -30.99
CA GLN A 175 -101.64 -17.86 -32.33
C GLN A 175 -102.64 -19.04 -32.40
N ASN A 176 -102.32 -20.18 -31.80
CA ASN A 176 -103.24 -21.33 -31.74
C ASN A 176 -104.50 -21.04 -30.92
N ILE A 177 -104.37 -20.33 -29.79
CA ILE A 177 -105.50 -19.92 -28.96
C ILE A 177 -106.40 -18.95 -29.73
N ASN A 178 -105.82 -17.92 -30.37
CA ASN A 178 -106.56 -16.95 -31.18
C ASN A 178 -107.32 -17.67 -32.32
N PHE A 179 -106.65 -18.55 -33.07
CA PHE A 179 -107.29 -19.33 -34.12
C PHE A 179 -108.46 -20.19 -33.57
N GLY A 180 -108.28 -20.81 -32.40
CA GLY A 180 -109.33 -21.56 -31.72
C GLY A 180 -110.51 -20.70 -31.27
N GLN A 181 -110.25 -19.48 -30.78
CA GLN A 181 -111.29 -18.52 -30.41
C GLN A 181 -112.04 -18.01 -31.65
N ASP A 182 -111.33 -17.66 -32.73
CA ASP A 182 -111.92 -17.21 -33.99
C ASP A 182 -112.87 -18.27 -34.57
N LYS A 183 -112.45 -19.55 -34.57
CA LYS A 183 -113.29 -20.66 -35.04
C LYS A 183 -114.52 -20.89 -34.16
N ARG A 184 -114.41 -20.68 -32.83
CA ARG A 184 -115.56 -20.74 -31.92
C ARG A 184 -116.54 -19.60 -32.19
N ILE A 185 -116.03 -18.38 -32.38
CA ILE A 185 -116.84 -17.20 -32.73
C ILE A 185 -117.56 -17.45 -34.07
N GLU A 186 -116.86 -17.97 -35.08
CA GLU A 186 -117.44 -18.30 -36.38
C GLU A 186 -118.56 -19.35 -36.27
N ASN A 187 -118.36 -20.41 -35.48
CA ASN A 187 -119.38 -21.42 -35.22
C ASN A 187 -120.61 -20.86 -34.48
N ILE A 188 -120.40 -20.02 -33.45
CA ILE A 188 -121.50 -19.37 -32.71
C ILE A 188 -122.28 -18.48 -33.66
N LEU A 189 -121.59 -17.66 -34.48
CA LEU A 189 -122.24 -16.81 -35.49
C LEU A 189 -123.05 -17.63 -36.49
N MET A 190 -122.56 -18.78 -36.93
CA MET A 190 -123.29 -19.67 -37.83
C MET A 190 -124.51 -20.31 -37.17
N GLN A 191 -124.39 -20.77 -35.92
CA GLN A 191 -125.52 -21.29 -35.13
C GLN A 191 -126.58 -20.23 -34.86
N THR A 192 -126.18 -19.01 -34.48
CA THR A 192 -127.10 -17.89 -34.27
C THR A 192 -127.83 -17.53 -35.57
N LYS A 193 -127.14 -17.56 -36.73
CA LYS A 193 -127.80 -17.35 -38.03
C LYS A 193 -128.85 -18.43 -38.34
N ILE A 194 -128.55 -19.70 -38.06
CA ILE A 194 -129.49 -20.82 -38.25
C ILE A 194 -130.67 -20.72 -37.28
N GLN A 195 -130.40 -20.43 -36.00
CA GLN A 195 -131.44 -20.27 -34.97
C GLN A 195 -132.35 -19.07 -35.25
N ASN A 196 -131.80 -17.96 -35.76
CA ASN A 196 -132.60 -16.81 -36.18
C ASN A 196 -133.45 -17.15 -37.41
N ALA A 197 -132.95 -17.91 -38.38
CA ALA A 197 -133.76 -18.37 -39.51
C ALA A 197 -134.93 -19.29 -39.08
N VAL A 198 -134.73 -20.13 -38.06
CA VAL A 198 -135.76 -21.01 -37.47
C VAL A 198 -136.77 -20.21 -36.63
N ASN A 199 -136.30 -19.26 -35.82
CA ASN A 199 -137.15 -18.41 -34.98
C ASN A 199 -138.02 -17.45 -35.81
N ILE A 200 -137.51 -16.92 -36.92
CA ILE A 200 -138.29 -16.06 -37.85
C ILE A 200 -139.46 -16.85 -38.46
N TYR A 201 -139.30 -18.15 -38.73
CA TYR A 201 -140.38 -19.01 -39.23
C TYR A 201 -141.44 -19.37 -38.16
N SER A 202 -141.07 -19.36 -36.88
CA SER A 202 -141.95 -19.79 -35.78
C SER A 202 -142.62 -18.65 -35.02
N ILE A 203 -142.13 -17.41 -35.15
CA ILE A 203 -142.66 -16.21 -34.47
C ILE A 203 -143.70 -15.48 -35.34
N ALA A 204 -143.76 -15.73 -36.64
CA ALA A 204 -144.70 -15.09 -37.57
C ALA A 204 -146.18 -15.52 -37.42
N TYR A 205 -146.54 -16.43 -36.49
CA TYR A 205 -147.93 -16.91 -36.38
C TYR A 205 -148.73 -16.43 -35.15
N LEU A 206 -148.17 -15.98 -34.02
CA LEU A 206 -149.03 -15.82 -32.81
C LEU A 206 -148.71 -14.76 -31.73
N LYS A 207 -147.80 -13.79 -31.90
CA LYS A 207 -147.49 -12.82 -30.82
C LYS A 207 -147.10 -11.39 -31.25
N GLU A 208 -147.58 -10.92 -32.39
CA GLU A 208 -147.36 -9.55 -32.87
C GLU A 208 -148.39 -8.57 -32.26
N ASP A 209 -148.24 -8.16 -30.98
CA ASP A 209 -148.56 -6.76 -30.57
C ASP A 209 -148.40 -6.44 -29.07
N SER A 210 -148.36 -7.41 -28.15
CA SER A 210 -148.43 -7.08 -26.70
C SER A 210 -147.11 -7.17 -25.91
N LEU A 211 -145.98 -7.53 -26.55
CA LEU A 211 -144.70 -7.81 -25.87
C LEU A 211 -143.63 -6.71 -26.03
N SER A 212 -143.72 -5.86 -27.06
CA SER A 212 -142.69 -4.84 -27.32
C SER A 212 -142.68 -3.69 -26.29
N CYS A 213 -143.83 -3.35 -25.69
CA CYS A 213 -143.91 -2.23 -24.74
C CYS A 213 -143.34 -2.54 -23.35
N LEU A 214 -143.33 -3.81 -22.92
CA LEU A 214 -142.83 -4.24 -21.60
C LEU A 214 -141.31 -4.53 -21.63
N MET A 215 -140.77 -5.02 -22.75
CA MET A 215 -139.32 -5.23 -22.93
C MET A 215 -138.53 -3.91 -22.93
N HIS A 216 -139.06 -2.87 -23.57
CA HIS A 216 -138.32 -1.61 -23.76
C HIS A 216 -138.10 -0.83 -22.45
N TYR A 217 -139.00 -1.01 -21.46
CA TYR A 217 -138.91 -0.37 -20.14
C TYR A 217 -137.83 -1.02 -19.26
N VAL A 218 -137.81 -2.36 -19.19
CA VAL A 218 -136.87 -3.11 -18.35
C VAL A 218 -135.44 -3.06 -18.91
N SER A 219 -135.28 -3.10 -20.23
CA SER A 219 -133.96 -2.94 -20.86
C SER A 219 -133.33 -1.57 -20.59
N ASN A 220 -134.12 -0.48 -20.61
CA ASN A 220 -133.59 0.86 -20.41
C ASN A 220 -133.06 1.11 -18.98
N GLU A 221 -133.68 0.51 -17.95
CA GLU A 221 -133.21 0.68 -16.56
C GLU A 221 -131.96 -0.15 -16.24
N VAL A 222 -131.85 -1.36 -16.79
CA VAL A 222 -130.63 -2.17 -16.66
C VAL A 222 -129.43 -1.50 -17.35
N GLU A 223 -129.66 -0.90 -18.52
CA GLU A 223 -128.60 -0.22 -19.28
C GLU A 223 -128.17 1.12 -18.65
N LYS A 224 -129.03 1.75 -17.84
CA LYS A 224 -128.68 2.91 -17.02
C LYS A 224 -127.79 2.52 -15.84
N LEU A 225 -128.19 1.51 -15.07
CA LEU A 225 -127.41 1.03 -13.92
C LEU A 225 -126.04 0.50 -14.33
N TRP A 226 -125.94 -0.14 -15.50
CA TRP A 226 -124.66 -0.63 -16.02
C TRP A 226 -123.71 0.50 -16.44
N ARG A 227 -124.24 1.57 -17.05
CA ARG A 227 -123.46 2.78 -17.36
C ARG A 227 -122.94 3.45 -16.09
N GLN A 228 -123.78 3.59 -15.06
CA GLN A 228 -123.38 4.19 -13.78
C GLN A 228 -122.29 3.39 -13.05
N LEU A 229 -122.36 2.06 -13.08
CA LEU A 229 -121.34 1.21 -12.48
C LEU A 229 -120.00 1.32 -13.23
N ASN A 230 -120.02 1.30 -14.56
CA ASN A 230 -118.82 1.43 -15.36
C ASN A 230 -118.19 2.83 -15.27
N GLU A 231 -119.00 3.89 -15.16
CA GLU A 231 -118.52 5.25 -14.89
C GLU A 231 -117.83 5.32 -13.53
N MET A 232 -118.42 4.73 -12.48
CA MET A 232 -117.79 4.67 -11.15
C MET A 232 -116.48 3.85 -11.13
N ILE A 233 -116.41 2.74 -11.87
CA ILE A 233 -115.21 1.91 -11.96
C ILE A 233 -114.10 2.65 -12.73
N THR A 234 -114.43 3.23 -13.88
CA THR A 234 -113.46 3.99 -14.69
C THR A 234 -112.98 5.25 -13.98
N GLU A 235 -113.85 5.92 -13.22
CA GLU A 235 -113.47 7.05 -12.38
C GLU A 235 -112.57 6.63 -11.20
N TYR A 236 -112.85 5.49 -10.56
CA TYR A 236 -111.99 4.94 -9.51
C TYR A 236 -110.62 4.50 -10.02
N GLU A 237 -110.56 3.82 -11.16
CA GLU A 237 -109.31 3.41 -11.80
C GLU A 237 -108.49 4.64 -12.20
N LYS A 238 -109.10 5.62 -12.87
CA LYS A 238 -108.44 6.86 -13.27
C LYS A 238 -107.94 7.66 -12.05
N ASN A 239 -108.70 7.69 -10.96
CA ASN A 239 -108.31 8.38 -9.72
C ASN A 239 -107.24 7.63 -8.90
N THR A 240 -107.09 6.31 -9.08
CA THR A 240 -106.10 5.51 -8.33
C THR A 240 -104.88 5.09 -9.13
N GLU A 241 -104.88 5.23 -10.45
CA GLU A 241 -103.80 4.78 -11.34
C GLU A 241 -102.47 5.50 -11.07
N ASP A 242 -102.48 6.83 -10.94
CA ASP A 242 -101.26 7.61 -10.68
C ASP A 242 -100.65 7.27 -9.31
N LYS A 243 -101.50 7.05 -8.29
CA LYS A 243 -101.06 6.61 -6.95
C LYS A 243 -100.50 5.18 -6.99
N ARG A 244 -101.05 4.30 -7.82
CA ARG A 244 -100.56 2.93 -8.00
C ARG A 244 -99.18 2.91 -8.68
N LYS A 245 -98.99 3.69 -9.74
CA LYS A 245 -97.70 3.85 -10.43
C LYS A 245 -96.62 4.42 -9.51
N GLN A 246 -96.95 5.44 -8.72
CA GLN A 246 -96.02 6.00 -7.73
C GLN A 246 -95.64 4.98 -6.65
N TYR A 247 -96.61 4.19 -6.17
CA TYR A 247 -96.35 3.13 -5.20
C TYR A 247 -95.43 2.02 -5.75
N GLU A 248 -95.68 1.55 -6.97
CA GLU A 248 -94.83 0.53 -7.62
C GLU A 248 -93.40 1.03 -7.84
N TYR A 249 -93.24 2.27 -8.32
CA TYR A 249 -91.92 2.88 -8.48
C TYR A 249 -91.15 2.98 -7.15
N LEU A 250 -91.82 3.46 -6.08
CA LEU A 250 -91.22 3.54 -4.74
C LEU A 250 -90.88 2.16 -4.18
N LYS A 251 -91.71 1.15 -4.46
CA LYS A 251 -91.47 -0.25 -4.05
C LYS A 251 -90.27 -0.85 -4.77
N GLU A 252 -90.08 -0.57 -6.06
CA GLU A 252 -88.89 -1.01 -6.81
C GLU A 252 -87.63 -0.33 -6.28
N GLN A 253 -87.66 0.98 -6.02
CA GLN A 253 -86.53 1.68 -5.40
C GLN A 253 -86.20 1.12 -4.00
N ASP A 254 -87.19 0.88 -3.14
CA ASP A 254 -86.95 0.31 -1.80
C ASP A 254 -86.36 -1.10 -1.89
N ASN A 255 -86.84 -1.92 -2.84
CA ASN A 255 -86.28 -3.25 -3.08
C ASN A 255 -84.83 -3.19 -3.57
N ALA A 256 -84.49 -2.27 -4.48
CA ALA A 256 -83.12 -2.06 -4.95
C ALA A 256 -82.20 -1.63 -3.79
N HIS A 257 -82.64 -0.66 -2.99
CA HIS A 257 -81.89 -0.22 -1.82
C HIS A 257 -81.74 -1.33 -0.76
N ARG A 258 -82.74 -2.20 -0.56
CA ARG A 258 -82.63 -3.36 0.33
C ARG A 258 -81.56 -4.35 -0.14
N ILE A 259 -81.47 -4.60 -1.44
CA ILE A 259 -80.45 -5.49 -2.03
C ILE A 259 -79.06 -4.90 -1.83
N ASP A 260 -78.87 -3.60 -2.08
CA ASP A 260 -77.59 -2.91 -1.87
C ASP A 260 -77.19 -2.87 -0.38
N VAL A 261 -78.14 -2.57 0.51
CA VAL A 261 -77.91 -2.53 1.95
C VAL A 261 -77.49 -3.89 2.49
N ALA A 262 -78.00 -4.99 1.94
CA ALA A 262 -77.60 -6.34 2.32
C ALA A 262 -76.15 -6.70 1.94
N GLN A 263 -75.50 -5.96 1.02
CA GLN A 263 -74.11 -6.19 0.61
C GLN A 263 -73.10 -5.52 1.54
N TYR A 264 -73.45 -4.38 2.15
CA TYR A 264 -72.52 -3.63 3.01
C TYR A 264 -71.96 -4.43 4.21
N PRO A 265 -72.74 -5.25 4.94
CA PRO A 265 -72.20 -6.05 6.04
C PRO A 265 -71.14 -7.06 5.58
N LYS A 266 -71.30 -7.66 4.39
CA LYS A 266 -70.34 -8.61 3.83
C LYS A 266 -69.03 -7.90 3.47
N LEU A 267 -69.12 -6.75 2.82
CA LEU A 267 -67.97 -5.91 2.49
C LEU A 267 -67.27 -5.40 3.75
N GLN A 268 -68.02 -4.93 4.74
CA GLN A 268 -67.49 -4.47 6.03
C GLN A 268 -66.74 -5.58 6.75
N THR A 269 -67.29 -6.80 6.78
CA THR A 269 -66.62 -7.96 7.41
C THR A 269 -65.33 -8.32 6.68
N GLN A 270 -65.29 -8.25 5.34
CA GLN A 270 -64.08 -8.49 4.56
C GLN A 270 -63.02 -7.41 4.83
N LEU A 271 -63.40 -6.13 4.76
CA LEU A 271 -62.51 -5.01 5.03
C LEU A 271 -61.94 -5.08 6.46
N GLN A 272 -62.76 -5.44 7.45
CA GLN A 272 -62.32 -5.56 8.84
C GLN A 272 -61.34 -6.73 9.03
N ARG A 273 -61.50 -7.82 8.26
CA ARG A 273 -60.55 -8.94 8.23
C ARG A 273 -59.20 -8.53 7.63
N VAL A 274 -59.23 -7.78 6.54
CA VAL A 274 -58.02 -7.22 5.89
C VAL A 274 -57.32 -6.21 6.81
N ILE A 275 -58.06 -5.32 7.48
CA ILE A 275 -57.50 -4.39 8.46
C ILE A 275 -56.81 -5.17 9.59
N LYS A 276 -57.43 -6.25 10.08
CA LYS A 276 -56.85 -7.08 11.14
C LYS A 276 -55.56 -7.77 10.68
N SER A 277 -55.52 -8.34 9.47
CA SER A 277 -54.31 -8.98 8.94
C SER A 277 -53.19 -7.96 8.71
N LEU A 278 -53.49 -6.80 8.11
CA LEU A 278 -52.51 -5.74 7.89
C LEU A 278 -51.94 -5.20 9.22
N LYS A 279 -52.76 -5.09 10.27
CA LYS A 279 -52.28 -4.71 11.61
C LYS A 279 -51.31 -5.76 12.18
N GLN A 280 -51.59 -7.05 12.01
CA GLN A 280 -50.71 -8.14 12.43
C GLN A 280 -49.39 -8.13 11.66
N ASP A 281 -49.44 -7.96 10.34
CA ASP A 281 -48.25 -7.89 9.48
C ASP A 281 -47.39 -6.67 9.82
N THR A 282 -48.01 -5.52 10.07
CA THR A 282 -47.31 -4.30 10.48
C THR A 282 -46.60 -4.50 11.82
N HIS A 283 -47.27 -5.14 12.79
CA HIS A 283 -46.67 -5.46 14.09
C HIS A 283 -45.49 -6.44 13.95
N ALA A 284 -45.64 -7.49 13.14
CA ALA A 284 -44.57 -8.46 12.88
C ALA A 284 -43.35 -7.82 12.20
N LEU A 285 -43.58 -6.93 11.20
CA LEU A 285 -42.53 -6.16 10.55
C LEU A 285 -41.83 -5.20 11.53
N SER A 286 -42.60 -4.54 12.41
CA SER A 286 -42.06 -3.66 13.45
C SER A 286 -41.13 -4.42 14.38
N GLN A 287 -41.55 -5.59 14.90
CA GLN A 287 -40.72 -6.43 15.76
C GLN A 287 -39.44 -6.91 15.05
N LYS A 288 -39.54 -7.34 13.79
CA LYS A 288 -38.35 -7.75 13.01
C LYS A 288 -37.37 -6.58 12.82
N ARG A 289 -37.87 -5.37 12.56
CA ARG A 289 -37.04 -4.16 12.45
C ARG A 289 -36.36 -3.85 13.77
N GLU A 290 -37.09 -3.88 14.88
CA GLU A 290 -36.56 -3.60 16.21
C GLU A 290 -35.46 -4.60 16.60
N GLN A 291 -35.68 -5.90 16.40
CA GLN A 291 -34.65 -6.93 16.60
C GLN A 291 -33.41 -6.72 15.73
N SER A 292 -33.60 -6.29 14.47
CA SER A 292 -32.47 -5.99 13.57
C SER A 292 -31.69 -4.76 14.02
N ILE A 293 -32.39 -3.71 14.47
CA ILE A 293 -31.77 -2.51 15.03
C ILE A 293 -30.99 -2.84 16.30
N MET A 294 -31.53 -3.66 17.20
CA MET A 294 -30.83 -4.12 18.40
C MET A 294 -29.53 -4.86 18.05
N LYS A 295 -29.58 -5.83 17.12
CA LYS A 295 -28.38 -6.55 16.66
C LYS A 295 -27.32 -5.62 16.06
N LEU A 296 -27.72 -4.65 15.26
CA LEU A 296 -26.81 -3.66 14.68
C LEU A 296 -26.20 -2.75 15.76
N ASN A 297 -26.99 -2.31 16.74
CA ASN A 297 -26.51 -1.51 17.86
C ASN A 297 -25.49 -2.28 18.71
N ASP A 298 -25.75 -3.56 18.99
CA ASP A 298 -24.80 -4.43 19.71
C ASP A 298 -23.47 -4.56 18.96
N GLN A 299 -23.52 -4.74 17.63
CA GLN A 299 -22.33 -4.75 16.78
C GLN A 299 -21.58 -3.42 16.81
N ILE A 300 -22.30 -2.28 16.75
CA ILE A 300 -21.70 -0.95 16.85
C ILE A 300 -20.98 -0.76 18.19
N ILE A 301 -21.62 -1.15 19.31
CA ILE A 301 -21.04 -1.06 20.65
C ILE A 301 -19.78 -1.95 20.74
N HIS A 302 -19.86 -3.19 20.25
CA HIS A 302 -18.73 -4.11 20.21
C HIS A 302 -17.55 -3.54 19.40
N MET A 303 -17.82 -3.02 18.20
CA MET A 303 -16.79 -2.42 17.35
C MET A 303 -16.18 -1.17 17.99
N ARG A 304 -16.99 -0.31 18.62
CA ARG A 304 -16.49 0.86 19.37
C ARG A 304 -15.56 0.44 20.51
N LYS A 305 -15.90 -0.62 21.26
CA LYS A 305 -15.05 -1.18 22.32
C LYS A 305 -13.71 -1.69 21.76
N LYS A 306 -13.75 -2.46 20.66
CA LYS A 306 -12.54 -2.95 19.98
C LYS A 306 -11.63 -1.80 19.51
N THR A 307 -12.20 -0.76 18.90
CA THR A 307 -11.44 0.41 18.46
C THR A 307 -10.84 1.19 19.63
N LYS A 308 -11.56 1.32 20.75
CA LYS A 308 -11.01 1.93 21.98
C LYS A 308 -9.81 1.15 22.51
N ASN A 309 -9.90 -0.18 22.57
CA ASN A 309 -8.81 -1.04 23.01
C ASN A 309 -7.59 -0.92 22.09
N LEU A 310 -7.78 -0.95 20.76
CA LEU A 310 -6.68 -0.77 19.80
C LEU A 310 -6.00 0.58 19.95
N ARG A 311 -6.76 1.67 20.15
CA ARG A 311 -6.17 2.99 20.41
C ARG A 311 -5.33 3.03 21.69
N GLN A 312 -5.77 2.35 22.74
CA GLN A 312 -5.01 2.25 23.98
C GLN A 312 -3.69 1.49 23.78
N ILE A 313 -3.73 0.35 23.11
CA ILE A 313 -2.53 -0.44 22.77
C ILE A 313 -1.58 0.38 21.91
N PHE A 314 -2.09 1.09 20.90
CA PHE A 314 -1.29 1.93 20.03
C PHE A 314 -0.59 3.07 20.80
N SER A 315 -1.30 3.75 21.69
CA SER A 315 -0.73 4.80 22.55
C SER A 315 0.37 4.24 23.46
N MET A 316 0.14 3.08 24.08
CA MET A 316 1.13 2.40 24.92
C MET A 316 2.40 2.05 24.12
N ASN A 317 2.25 1.48 22.93
CA ASN A 317 3.37 1.12 22.07
C ASN A 317 4.14 2.37 21.62
N GLN A 318 3.45 3.46 21.28
CA GLN A 318 4.09 4.72 20.89
C GLN A 318 4.95 5.28 22.04
N VAL A 319 4.47 5.21 23.29
CA VAL A 319 5.27 5.62 24.47
C VAL A 319 6.49 4.71 24.65
N MET A 320 6.32 3.39 24.49
CA MET A 320 7.44 2.44 24.59
C MET A 320 8.50 2.67 23.51
N ASP A 321 8.08 2.83 22.25
CA ASP A 321 8.98 3.05 21.12
C ASP A 321 9.75 4.37 21.27
N THR A 322 9.08 5.44 21.70
CA THR A 322 9.75 6.73 21.96
C THR A 322 10.76 6.63 23.10
N ALA A 323 10.47 5.86 24.16
CA ALA A 323 11.43 5.61 25.24
C ALA A 323 12.63 4.78 24.77
N GLN A 324 12.42 3.73 23.99
CA GLN A 324 13.49 2.91 23.42
C GLN A 324 14.36 3.71 22.45
N LEU A 325 13.75 4.53 21.60
CA LEU A 325 14.47 5.39 20.65
C LEU A 325 15.33 6.43 21.38
N LYS A 326 14.79 7.06 22.44
CA LYS A 326 15.57 7.95 23.31
C LYS A 326 16.78 7.23 23.92
N LYS A 327 16.58 6.03 24.48
CA LYS A 327 17.67 5.22 25.04
C LYS A 327 18.74 4.90 24.00
N LEU A 328 18.34 4.44 22.82
CA LEU A 328 19.25 4.14 21.71
C LEU A 328 20.04 5.38 21.26
N THR A 329 19.39 6.54 21.21
CA THR A 329 20.01 7.81 20.82
C THR A 329 21.06 8.25 21.83
N ILE A 330 20.76 8.13 23.13
CA ILE A 330 21.70 8.47 24.20
C ILE A 330 22.92 7.54 24.17
N ILE A 331 22.69 6.22 24.06
CA ILE A 331 23.79 5.22 24.03
C ILE A 331 24.65 5.43 22.80
N SER A 332 24.06 5.56 21.61
CA SER A 332 24.82 5.78 20.36
C SER A 332 25.60 7.10 20.38
N ALA A 333 25.03 8.18 20.93
CA ALA A 333 25.73 9.45 21.09
C ALA A 333 26.92 9.33 22.08
N SER A 334 26.76 8.59 23.18
CA SER A 334 27.83 8.32 24.13
C SER A 334 28.96 7.49 23.50
N VAL A 335 28.63 6.38 22.84
CA VAL A 335 29.61 5.53 22.14
C VAL A 335 30.35 6.32 21.07
N ARG A 336 29.63 7.13 20.29
CA ARG A 336 30.25 8.00 19.28
C ARG A 336 31.24 8.99 19.90
N LYS A 337 30.90 9.62 21.02
CA LYS A 337 31.82 10.53 21.73
C LYS A 337 33.07 9.80 22.23
N GLU A 338 32.93 8.58 22.77
CA GLU A 338 34.09 7.81 23.23
C GLU A 338 34.97 7.34 22.07
N LEU A 339 34.38 6.87 20.97
CA LEU A 339 35.15 6.52 19.76
C LEU A 339 35.87 7.74 19.18
N GLN A 340 35.24 8.91 19.20
CA GLN A 340 35.87 10.16 18.78
C GLN A 340 37.05 10.53 19.69
N ARG A 341 36.90 10.43 21.01
CA ARG A 341 38.00 10.64 21.98
C ARG A 341 39.16 9.69 21.75
N ILE A 342 38.89 8.41 21.49
CA ILE A 342 39.94 7.42 21.18
C ILE A 342 40.64 7.78 19.87
N SER A 343 39.89 8.18 18.84
CA SER A 343 40.44 8.63 17.56
C SER A 343 41.34 9.87 17.71
N GLU A 344 40.92 10.85 18.51
CA GLU A 344 41.70 12.05 18.83
C GLU A 344 42.99 11.69 19.58
N LYS A 345 42.93 10.81 20.59
CA LYS A 345 44.14 10.30 21.27
C LYS A 345 45.06 9.54 20.30
N GLY A 346 44.49 8.75 19.39
CA GLY A 346 45.26 8.05 18.36
C GLY A 346 45.96 9.02 17.40
N SER A 347 45.28 10.09 16.99
CA SER A 347 45.84 11.10 16.10
C SER A 347 46.92 11.95 16.77
N THR A 348 46.76 12.28 18.06
CA THR A 348 47.83 12.97 18.82
C THR A 348 49.07 12.09 18.99
N VAL A 349 48.92 10.80 19.30
CA VAL A 349 50.04 9.86 19.37
C VAL A 349 50.74 9.74 18.01
N LEU A 350 49.98 9.64 16.91
CA LEU A 350 50.57 9.63 15.56
C LEU A 350 51.31 10.92 15.22
N SER A 351 50.77 12.08 15.63
CA SER A 351 51.42 13.38 15.46
C SER A 351 52.74 13.46 16.22
N LEU A 352 52.72 13.08 17.51
CA LEU A 352 53.92 13.00 18.35
C LEU A 352 54.95 12.02 17.77
N LEU A 353 54.51 10.85 17.31
CA LEU A 353 55.39 9.87 16.66
C LEU A 353 56.07 10.47 15.42
N ARG A 354 55.33 11.21 14.58
CA ARG A 354 55.89 11.89 13.41
C ARG A 354 56.91 12.96 13.80
N MET A 355 56.60 13.79 14.79
CA MET A 355 57.52 14.81 15.30
C MET A 355 58.79 14.18 15.88
N CYS A 356 58.66 13.15 16.72
CA CYS A 356 59.80 12.45 17.30
C CYS A 356 60.64 11.71 16.25
N SER A 357 60.00 11.09 15.24
CA SER A 357 60.71 10.38 14.17
C SER A 357 61.61 11.32 13.35
N ASN A 358 61.27 12.61 13.23
CA ASN A 358 62.11 13.59 12.55
C ASN A 358 63.38 13.96 13.34
N LEU A 359 63.38 13.74 14.66
CA LEU A 359 64.50 14.03 15.56
C LEU A 359 65.37 12.80 15.83
N GLU A 360 65.00 11.63 15.31
CA GLU A 360 65.73 10.39 15.54
C GLU A 360 67.02 10.33 14.68
N PRO A 361 68.13 9.82 15.25
CA PRO A 361 69.34 9.53 14.50
C PRO A 361 69.08 8.56 13.35
N PHE A 362 69.71 8.80 12.20
CA PHE A 362 69.54 7.99 10.98
C PHE A 362 69.83 6.49 11.21
N SER A 363 70.70 6.16 12.16
CA SER A 363 71.03 4.79 12.59
C SER A 363 69.82 4.03 13.15
N LEU A 364 68.95 4.71 13.90
CA LEU A 364 67.74 4.13 14.50
C LEU A 364 66.57 4.10 13.50
N THR A 365 66.49 5.08 12.59
CA THR A 365 65.53 5.05 11.49
C THR A 365 65.72 3.81 10.64
N VAL A 366 66.96 3.46 10.31
CA VAL A 366 67.30 2.22 9.57
C VAL A 366 66.94 0.97 10.38
N GLN A 367 67.21 0.96 11.70
CA GLN A 367 66.91 -0.18 12.57
C GLN A 367 65.40 -0.47 12.69
N LYS A 368 64.54 0.57 12.67
CA LYS A 368 63.07 0.43 12.61
C LYS A 368 62.58 -0.28 11.35
N TYR A 369 63.29 -0.15 10.22
CA TYR A 369 62.93 -0.82 8.96
C TYR A 369 63.59 -2.20 8.79
N THR A 370 64.74 -2.46 9.43
CA THR A 370 65.41 -3.77 9.35
C THR A 370 64.87 -4.81 10.33
N LEU A 371 64.18 -4.41 11.40
CA LEU A 371 63.59 -5.31 12.41
C LEU A 371 62.14 -5.73 12.11
N ARG A 372 61.71 -5.66 10.84
CA ARG A 372 60.40 -6.22 10.44
C ARG A 372 60.44 -7.74 10.24
N ASP A 373 61.60 -8.39 10.15
CA ASP A 373 61.63 -9.82 9.88
C ASP A 373 62.90 -10.52 10.39
N MET A 374 62.89 -10.95 11.66
CA MET A 374 63.58 -12.18 12.07
C MET A 374 63.06 -12.59 13.46
N GLY A 375 62.13 -13.55 13.50
CA GLY A 375 61.89 -14.37 14.71
C GLY A 375 60.76 -13.95 15.65
N SER A 376 59.50 -14.04 15.22
CA SER A 376 58.44 -14.59 16.08
C SER A 376 57.16 -14.85 15.29
N ARG A 377 57.11 -16.06 14.73
CA ARG A 377 55.85 -16.76 14.48
C ARG A 377 55.33 -17.24 15.84
N ARG A 378 54.85 -16.32 16.70
CA ARG A 378 53.99 -16.74 17.82
C ARG A 378 52.61 -16.96 17.24
N VAL A 379 52.20 -18.21 17.31
CA VAL A 379 50.84 -18.68 17.12
C VAL A 379 49.88 -17.68 17.76
N PHE A 380 48.86 -17.27 17.01
CA PHE A 380 47.69 -16.56 17.52
C PHE A 380 46.91 -17.50 18.45
N THR A 381 47.45 -17.80 19.62
CA THR A 381 46.71 -18.38 20.74
C THR A 381 46.29 -17.23 21.62
N SER A 382 45.00 -16.92 21.53
CA SER A 382 44.17 -16.25 22.51
C SER A 382 44.68 -16.39 23.95
N CYS A 383 45.45 -15.41 24.42
CA CYS A 383 45.46 -15.02 25.82
C CYS A 383 45.95 -13.58 25.91
N MET A 384 45.27 -12.77 26.71
CA MET A 384 45.55 -11.37 26.94
C MET A 384 46.94 -11.21 27.56
N SER A 385 47.98 -11.04 26.74
CA SER A 385 49.31 -10.63 27.20
C SER A 385 49.20 -9.27 27.89
N GLU A 386 49.79 -9.15 29.08
CA GLU A 386 49.78 -7.93 29.89
C GLU A 386 50.20 -6.71 29.05
N PRO A 387 49.61 -5.52 29.30
CA PRO A 387 49.78 -4.35 28.41
C PRO A 387 51.23 -3.87 28.27
N PHE A 388 52.13 -4.27 29.18
CA PHE A 388 53.51 -3.83 29.23
C PHE A 388 54.42 -4.55 28.22
N ASP A 389 54.20 -5.83 27.96
CA ASP A 389 54.98 -6.63 26.99
C ASP A 389 54.91 -6.08 25.55
N LYS A 390 53.87 -5.29 25.26
CA LYS A 390 53.67 -4.68 23.94
C LYS A 390 54.53 -3.43 23.72
N LEU A 391 55.13 -2.87 24.78
CA LEU A 391 55.96 -1.67 24.74
C LEU A 391 57.46 -1.95 24.88
N ASP A 392 57.88 -3.21 25.03
CA ASP A 392 59.28 -3.58 25.27
C ASP A 392 60.24 -3.01 24.22
N LYS A 393 59.88 -3.13 22.93
CA LYS A 393 60.68 -2.57 21.83
C LYS A 393 60.75 -1.04 21.85
N PHE A 394 59.69 -0.38 22.32
CA PHE A 394 59.69 1.07 22.49
C PHE A 394 60.65 1.47 23.63
N TRP A 395 60.61 0.76 24.75
CA TRP A 395 61.49 1.01 25.89
C TRP A 395 62.96 0.72 25.57
N GLU A 396 63.24 -0.34 24.82
CA GLU A 396 64.59 -0.65 24.34
C GLU A 396 65.17 0.49 23.47
N GLN A 397 64.37 1.01 22.52
CA GLN A 397 64.74 2.16 21.71
C GLN A 397 64.92 3.44 22.53
N PHE A 398 64.01 3.70 23.47
CA PHE A 398 64.11 4.85 24.36
C PHE A 398 65.38 4.81 25.21
N ASN A 399 65.71 3.65 25.79
CA ASN A 399 66.90 3.47 26.61
C ASN A 399 68.19 3.63 25.82
N TYR A 400 68.23 3.15 24.57
CA TYR A 400 69.36 3.36 23.67
C TYR A 400 69.59 4.86 23.41
N ILE A 401 68.54 5.60 23.00
CA ILE A 401 68.64 7.06 22.76
C ILE A 401 69.06 7.80 24.04
N LYS A 402 68.55 7.38 25.19
CA LYS A 402 68.91 7.97 26.49
C LYS A 402 70.39 7.75 26.82
N SER A 403 70.92 6.56 26.56
CA SER A 403 72.34 6.24 26.76
C SER A 403 73.23 7.09 25.83
N ASP A 404 72.85 7.20 24.56
CA ASP A 404 73.57 7.99 23.56
C ASP A 404 73.59 9.49 23.93
N ASN A 405 72.46 10.05 24.38
CA ASN A 405 72.40 11.41 24.90
C ASN A 405 73.32 11.64 26.11
N ILE A 406 73.42 10.67 27.03
CA ILE A 406 74.33 10.76 28.18
C ILE A 406 75.79 10.77 27.69
N PHE A 407 76.13 9.94 26.70
CA PHE A 407 77.47 9.91 26.10
C PHE A 407 77.81 11.24 25.42
N MET A 408 76.91 11.75 24.57
CA MET A 408 77.07 13.05 23.90
C MET A 408 77.23 14.20 24.90
N LYS A 409 76.48 14.17 26.01
CA LYS A 409 76.62 15.18 27.08
C LYS A 409 78.00 15.13 27.74
N LYS A 410 78.51 13.94 28.07
CA LYS A 410 79.86 13.78 28.64
C LYS A 410 80.94 14.30 27.68
N GLU A 411 80.82 14.00 26.40
CA GLU A 411 81.79 14.48 25.39
C GLU A 411 81.71 16.00 25.23
N CYS A 412 80.50 16.58 25.25
CA CYS A 412 80.31 18.03 25.24
C CYS A 412 80.92 18.70 26.47
N ASP A 413 80.73 18.13 27.66
CA ASP A 413 81.32 18.63 28.91
C ASP A 413 82.85 18.55 28.87
N LYS A 414 83.42 17.46 28.32
CA LYS A 414 84.86 17.29 28.11
C LYS A 414 85.42 18.31 27.12
N LEU A 415 84.79 18.47 25.96
CA LEU A 415 85.19 19.46 24.96
C LEU A 415 85.06 20.89 25.49
N SER A 416 84.03 21.17 26.30
CA SER A 416 83.86 22.46 26.97
C SER A 416 84.98 22.72 27.98
N PHE A 417 85.37 21.70 28.74
CA PHE A 417 86.52 21.77 29.65
C PHE A 417 87.84 21.96 28.90
N GLU A 418 88.10 21.20 27.85
CA GLU A 418 89.27 21.36 26.98
C GLU A 418 89.31 22.74 26.32
N ASN A 419 88.16 23.25 25.85
CA ASN A 419 88.07 24.59 25.28
C ASN A 419 88.33 25.67 26.34
N LYS A 420 87.84 25.50 27.57
CA LYS A 420 88.21 26.38 28.71
C LYS A 420 89.71 26.33 28.99
N GLN A 421 90.31 25.13 28.99
CA GLN A 421 91.76 24.97 29.16
C GLN A 421 92.53 25.65 28.03
N LEU A 422 92.20 25.38 26.77
CA LEU A 422 92.83 26.00 25.60
C LEU A 422 92.67 27.52 25.60
N LYS A 423 91.50 28.05 25.95
CA LYS A 423 91.29 29.50 26.13
C LYS A 423 92.18 30.07 27.22
N ASN A 424 92.36 29.35 28.33
CA ASN A 424 93.27 29.76 29.39
C ASN A 424 94.73 29.68 28.95
N THR A 425 95.16 28.61 28.29
CA THR A 425 96.51 28.47 27.73
C THR A 425 96.81 29.55 26.70
N LEU A 426 95.84 29.90 25.84
CA LEU A 426 95.95 30.96 24.87
C LEU A 426 96.04 32.35 25.54
N ARG A 427 95.26 32.58 26.61
CA ARG A 427 95.41 33.77 27.47
C ARG A 427 96.82 33.83 28.09
N THR A 428 97.33 32.72 28.62
CA THR A 428 98.66 32.66 29.21
C THR A 428 99.76 32.86 28.16
N TYR A 429 99.61 32.27 26.97
CA TYR A 429 100.54 32.44 25.84
C TYR A 429 100.60 33.89 25.35
N LEU A 430 99.44 34.54 25.21
CA LEU A 430 99.34 35.96 24.90
C LEU A 430 99.97 36.84 25.99
N LEU A 431 99.84 36.46 27.27
CA LEU A 431 100.51 37.13 28.40
C LEU A 431 102.03 36.90 28.45
N THR A 432 102.54 35.79 27.93
CA THR A 432 103.99 35.53 27.83
C THR A 432 104.62 36.20 26.61
N ILE A 433 103.91 36.29 25.48
CA ILE A 433 104.38 37.07 24.31
C ILE A 433 104.38 38.56 24.64
N SER A 434 103.42 39.05 25.43
CA SER A 434 103.44 40.43 25.92
C SER A 434 104.47 40.67 27.04
N LYS A 435 105.16 39.63 27.54
CA LYS A 435 106.19 39.68 28.60
C LYS A 435 107.51 39.01 28.21
N ALA A 436 107.91 39.06 26.94
CA ALA A 436 109.30 38.83 26.55
C ALA A 436 110.01 40.18 26.31
N PRO A 437 110.84 40.68 27.26
CA PRO A 437 111.71 41.82 27.05
C PRO A 437 113.16 41.39 26.72
N VAL A 438 113.61 41.82 25.53
CA VAL A 438 114.91 42.47 25.20
C VAL A 438 116.24 41.79 25.56
N ALA A 439 117.10 41.57 24.55
CA ALA A 439 118.41 42.27 24.39
C ALA A 439 119.47 41.46 23.60
N ARG A 440 120.05 42.09 22.56
CA ARG A 440 121.50 42.39 22.36
C ARG A 440 121.70 42.85 20.90
N SER A 441 121.81 44.15 20.58
CA SER A 441 122.90 45.13 20.81
C SER A 441 124.17 44.88 19.98
N LEU A 442 124.41 45.70 18.94
CA LEU A 442 125.53 46.66 18.84
C LEU A 442 125.72 47.19 17.39
N THR A 443 125.54 48.51 17.26
CA THR A 443 126.33 49.51 16.50
C THR A 443 126.76 49.26 15.04
N TYR A 444 126.45 50.19 14.11
CA TYR A 444 127.35 51.24 13.58
C TYR A 444 126.65 52.11 12.48
N ILE A 445 127.02 53.42 12.38
CA ILE A 445 126.93 54.36 11.21
C ILE A 445 125.55 55.02 10.96
N SER A 446 125.35 56.34 10.76
CA SER A 446 126.18 57.57 10.70
C SER A 446 125.27 58.82 10.67
N VAL A 447 125.87 59.95 11.04
CA VAL A 447 125.46 61.37 10.96
C VAL A 447 124.58 61.87 12.10
#